data_AF-A0A1G3TWG8-F1
#
_entry.id   AF-A0A1G3TWG8-F1
#
_cell.length_a   1.000
_cell.length_b   1.000
_cell.length_c   1.000
_cell.angle_alpha   90.00
_cell.angle_beta   90.00
_cell.angle_gamma   90.00
#
_symmetry.space_group_name_H-M   'P 1'
#
loop_
_entity.id
_entity.type
_entity.pdbx_description
1 polymer ?
#
loop_
_entity_poly.entity_id
_entity_poly.type
_entity_poly.pdbx_seq_one_letter_code
_entity_poly.pdbx_strand_id
1 'polypeptide(L)'
;MTDNETLLEDALLLVEQNFYFLHMGEFFSKLSKTEDFTDRSLFVVKKYENDRAYYFNAEIIQELLVNARATKKEDISLFEYFVEFNAFRGICMATVESLRFESSFKTFMQDLFGEQYENFFDIVSFVRNVLSHNIHSEIRLSAKDFDGTLKRIR
;
A
#
# COMPACT_ATOMS: atom_id res chain seq x y z
N MET A 1 13.79 -18.40 17.72
CA MET A 1 13.84 -17.46 16.59
C MET A 1 14.91 -16.44 16.87
N THR A 2 15.75 -16.15 15.88
CA THR A 2 16.65 -14.99 15.93
C THR A 2 15.84 -13.72 15.68
N ASP A 3 16.32 -12.55 16.13
CA ASP A 3 15.63 -11.27 15.88
C ASP A 3 15.37 -11.04 14.38
N ASN A 4 16.25 -11.51 13.50
CA ASN A 4 16.09 -11.43 12.04
C ASN A 4 14.96 -12.31 11.50
N GLU A 5 14.68 -13.46 12.12
CA GLU A 5 13.57 -14.34 11.72
C GLU A 5 12.23 -13.69 12.08
N THR A 6 12.11 -13.12 13.29
CA THR A 6 10.90 -12.39 13.70
C THR A 6 10.66 -11.18 12.78
N LEU A 7 11.70 -10.40 12.48
CA LEU A 7 11.59 -9.24 11.57
C LEU A 7 11.19 -9.66 10.14
N LEU A 8 11.66 -10.81 9.68
CA LEU A 8 11.26 -11.37 8.39
C LEU A 8 9.78 -11.76 8.40
N GLU A 9 9.33 -12.49 9.43
CA GLU A 9 7.93 -12.88 9.57
C GLU A 9 7.00 -11.65 9.61
N ASP A 10 7.36 -10.64 10.40
CA ASP A 10 6.62 -9.38 10.48
C ASP A 10 6.53 -8.69 9.11
N ALA A 11 7.64 -8.64 8.36
CA ALA A 11 7.66 -8.04 7.03
C ALA A 11 6.79 -8.83 6.03
N LEU A 12 6.85 -10.16 6.03
CA LEU A 12 6.04 -10.99 5.15
C LEU A 12 4.55 -10.90 5.51
N LEU A 13 4.22 -10.84 6.80
CA LEU A 13 2.85 -10.62 7.27
C LEU A 13 2.33 -9.26 6.80
N LEU A 14 3.16 -8.21 6.80
CA LEU A 14 2.77 -6.91 6.26
C LEU A 14 2.50 -6.95 4.76
N VAL A 15 3.27 -7.72 3.98
CA VAL A 15 2.98 -7.94 2.55
C VAL A 15 1.59 -8.55 2.39
N GLU A 16 1.29 -9.62 3.14
CA GLU A 16 0.01 -10.31 3.10
C GLU A 16 -1.16 -9.40 3.50
N GLN A 17 -1.01 -8.63 4.60
CA GLN A 17 -2.05 -7.70 5.06
C GLN A 17 -2.34 -6.60 4.05
N ASN A 18 -1.32 -6.04 3.39
CA ASN A 18 -1.53 -5.05 2.33
C ASN A 18 -2.16 -5.66 1.08
N PHE A 19 -1.89 -6.94 0.80
CA PHE A 19 -2.57 -7.67 -0.27
C PHE A 19 -4.07 -7.84 0.02
N TYR A 20 -4.44 -8.21 1.25
CA TYR A 20 -5.84 -8.26 1.67
C TYR A 20 -6.51 -6.88 1.62
N PHE A 21 -5.80 -5.84 2.06
CA PHE A 21 -6.26 -4.46 1.97
C PHE A 21 -6.53 -4.04 0.52
N LEU A 22 -5.62 -4.36 -0.42
CA LEU A 22 -5.81 -4.08 -1.84
C LEU A 22 -7.07 -4.74 -2.40
N HIS A 23 -7.24 -6.04 -2.16
CA HIS A 23 -8.39 -6.78 -2.69
C HIS A 23 -9.72 -6.27 -2.15
N MET A 24 -9.81 -6.05 -0.84
CA MET A 24 -11.03 -5.53 -0.23
C MET A 24 -11.29 -4.07 -0.64
N GLY A 25 -10.24 -3.25 -0.69
CA GLY A 25 -10.34 -1.87 -1.12
C GLY A 25 -10.82 -1.77 -2.57
N GLU A 26 -10.24 -2.53 -3.49
CA GLU A 26 -10.65 -2.58 -4.91
C GLU A 26 -12.09 -3.03 -5.09
N PHE A 27 -12.54 -3.99 -4.29
CA PHE A 27 -13.93 -4.41 -4.28
C PHE A 27 -14.87 -3.25 -3.89
N PHE A 28 -14.59 -2.59 -2.76
CA PHE A 28 -15.43 -1.48 -2.29
C PHE A 28 -15.34 -0.24 -3.19
N SER A 29 -14.19 0.00 -3.79
CA SER A 29 -13.98 1.01 -4.82
C SER A 29 -14.95 0.83 -5.98
N LYS A 30 -14.96 -0.35 -6.59
CA LYS A 30 -15.88 -0.67 -7.69
C LYS A 30 -17.33 -0.57 -7.25
N LEU A 31 -17.64 -1.05 -6.05
CA LEU A 31 -18.99 -1.02 -5.49
C LEU A 31 -19.49 0.42 -5.31
N SER A 32 -18.65 1.32 -4.77
CA SER A 32 -18.97 2.73 -4.51
C SER A 32 -19.22 3.57 -5.77
N LYS A 33 -18.68 3.12 -6.91
CA LYS A 33 -18.99 3.71 -8.23
C LYS A 33 -20.34 3.26 -8.77
N THR A 34 -20.76 2.03 -8.46
CA THR A 34 -21.96 1.42 -9.06
C THR A 34 -23.21 1.54 -8.19
N GLU A 35 -23.06 1.64 -6.88
CA GLU A 35 -24.14 1.75 -5.91
C GLU A 35 -24.11 3.11 -5.20
N ASP A 36 -25.26 3.58 -4.73
CA ASP A 36 -25.33 4.80 -3.91
C ASP A 36 -25.34 4.44 -2.41
N PHE A 37 -24.33 4.93 -1.71
CA PHE A 37 -24.17 4.76 -0.26
C PHE A 37 -24.41 6.06 0.51
N THR A 38 -24.64 7.18 -0.16
CA THR A 38 -24.76 8.50 0.47
C THR A 38 -26.05 8.67 1.26
N ASP A 39 -27.09 7.91 0.92
CA ASP A 39 -28.37 7.88 1.65
C ASP A 39 -28.32 7.07 2.95
N ARG A 40 -27.18 6.44 3.27
CA ARG A 40 -27.02 5.62 4.48
C ARG A 40 -26.48 6.45 5.64
N SER A 41 -26.66 5.96 6.86
CA SER A 41 -25.96 6.53 8.02
C SER A 41 -24.45 6.34 7.86
N LEU A 42 -23.72 7.43 7.66
CA LEU A 42 -22.26 7.47 7.60
C LEU A 42 -21.61 7.60 8.98
N PHE A 43 -22.41 7.53 10.04
CA PHE A 43 -21.91 7.56 11.41
C PHE A 43 -21.27 6.22 11.76
N VAL A 44 -19.95 6.14 11.57
CA VAL A 44 -19.15 4.97 11.92
C VAL A 44 -18.36 5.24 13.20
N VAL A 45 -18.45 4.31 14.15
CA VAL A 45 -17.75 4.41 15.43
C VAL A 45 -17.00 3.11 15.73
N LYS A 46 -15.74 3.23 16.15
CA LYS A 46 -14.98 2.13 16.72
C LYS A 46 -14.90 2.33 18.23
N LYS A 47 -15.52 1.40 18.97
CA LYS A 47 -15.48 1.37 20.44
C LYS A 47 -14.23 0.61 20.89
N TYR A 48 -13.61 1.08 21.95
CA TYR A 48 -12.45 0.47 22.60
C TYR A 48 -12.81 0.10 24.04
N GLU A 49 -11.94 -0.69 24.66
CA GLU A 49 -11.99 -0.95 26.10
C GLU A 49 -11.87 0.37 26.88
N ASN A 50 -12.57 0.48 28.02
CA ASN A 50 -12.67 1.65 28.88
C ASN A 50 -13.52 2.83 28.34
N ASP A 51 -14.65 2.53 27.70
CA ASP A 51 -15.64 3.52 27.22
C ASP A 51 -15.08 4.59 26.26
N ARG A 52 -13.93 4.33 25.64
CA ARG A 52 -13.35 5.19 24.61
C ARG A 52 -13.94 4.84 23.25
N ALA A 53 -14.17 5.86 22.44
CA ALA A 53 -14.67 5.70 21.08
C ALA A 53 -13.88 6.60 20.12
N TYR A 54 -13.58 6.05 18.95
CA TYR A 54 -13.11 6.83 17.80
C TYR A 54 -14.26 6.96 16.81
N TYR A 55 -14.62 8.20 16.49
CA TYR A 55 -15.65 8.54 15.52
C TYR A 55 -14.97 8.86 14.20
N PHE A 56 -15.32 8.12 13.16
CA PHE A 56 -14.83 8.41 11.83
C PHE A 56 -15.54 9.64 11.28
N ASN A 57 -14.83 10.44 10.49
CA ASN A 57 -15.37 11.68 9.96
C ASN A 57 -16.36 11.38 8.82
N ALA A 58 -17.66 11.57 9.10
CA ALA A 58 -18.72 11.34 8.13
C ALA A 58 -18.66 12.28 6.91
N GLU A 59 -18.15 13.49 7.07
CA GLU A 59 -17.99 14.45 5.95
C GLU A 59 -16.96 13.93 4.96
N ILE A 60 -15.81 13.45 5.45
CA ILE A 60 -14.77 12.84 4.59
C ILE A 60 -15.32 11.60 3.87
N ILE A 61 -16.09 10.76 4.58
CA ILE A 61 -16.72 9.57 3.96
C ILE A 61 -17.69 10.01 2.85
N GLN A 62 -18.54 11.00 3.12
CA GLN A 62 -19.50 11.53 2.14
C GLN A 62 -18.78 12.08 0.90
N GLU A 63 -17.72 12.88 1.08
CA GLU A 63 -16.94 13.44 -0.02
C GLU A 63 -16.35 12.35 -0.92
N LEU A 64 -15.77 11.30 -0.32
CA LEU A 64 -15.20 10.19 -1.09
C LEU A 64 -16.28 9.38 -1.84
N LEU A 65 -17.45 9.16 -1.21
CA LEU A 65 -18.57 8.48 -1.87
C LEU A 65 -19.14 9.29 -3.04
N VAL A 66 -19.32 10.60 -2.86
CA VAL A 66 -19.76 11.52 -3.93
C VAL A 66 -18.74 11.54 -5.06
N ASN A 67 -17.44 11.61 -4.74
CA ASN A 67 -16.38 11.55 -5.74
C ASN A 67 -16.41 10.24 -6.52
N ALA A 68 -16.50 9.09 -5.85
CA ALA A 68 -16.57 7.79 -6.50
C ALA A 68 -17.77 7.72 -7.45
N ARG A 69 -18.96 8.15 -7.00
CA ARG A 69 -20.18 8.13 -7.80
C ARG A 69 -20.15 9.04 -9.03
N ALA A 70 -19.48 10.18 -8.91
CA ALA A 70 -19.31 11.14 -10.00
C ALA A 70 -18.20 10.73 -11.00
N THR A 71 -17.29 9.84 -10.59
CA THR A 71 -16.18 9.38 -11.43
C THR A 71 -16.68 8.36 -12.45
N LYS A 72 -16.24 8.49 -13.72
CA LYS A 72 -16.60 7.52 -14.76
C LYS A 72 -16.04 6.14 -14.43
N LYS A 73 -16.65 5.10 -14.99
CA LYS A 73 -16.27 3.72 -14.68
C LYS A 73 -14.80 3.43 -15.03
N GLU A 74 -14.31 4.04 -16.10
CA GLU A 74 -12.96 3.85 -16.65
C GLU A 74 -11.90 4.72 -15.97
N ASP A 75 -12.30 5.77 -15.26
CA ASP A 75 -11.39 6.72 -14.60
C ASP A 75 -11.16 6.31 -13.14
N ILE A 76 -9.98 6.64 -12.57
CA ILE A 76 -9.66 6.34 -11.17
C ILE A 76 -10.28 7.40 -10.25
N SER A 77 -11.09 6.98 -9.29
CA SER A 77 -11.65 7.81 -8.23
C SER A 77 -10.64 8.07 -7.11
N LEU A 78 -10.89 9.05 -6.25
CA LEU A 78 -9.99 9.36 -5.14
C LEU A 78 -9.84 8.17 -4.17
N PHE A 79 -10.93 7.45 -3.89
CA PHE A 79 -10.87 6.30 -3.00
C PHE A 79 -10.05 5.16 -3.59
N GLU A 80 -10.24 4.84 -4.89
CA GLU A 80 -9.41 3.86 -5.62
C GLU A 80 -7.94 4.24 -5.58
N TYR A 81 -7.63 5.51 -5.90
CA TYR A 81 -6.27 6.00 -5.86
C TYR A 81 -5.63 5.79 -4.48
N PHE A 82 -6.34 6.12 -3.39
CA PHE A 82 -5.80 5.92 -2.05
C PHE A 82 -5.63 4.44 -1.70
N VAL A 83 -6.55 3.56 -2.10
CA VAL A 83 -6.43 2.12 -1.89
C VAL A 83 -5.18 1.58 -2.59
N GLU A 84 -5.09 1.80 -3.90
CA GLU A 84 -3.99 1.28 -4.71
C GLU A 84 -2.65 1.86 -4.24
N PHE A 85 -2.56 3.18 -4.08
CA PHE A 85 -1.33 3.85 -3.70
C PHE A 85 -0.80 3.35 -2.36
N ASN A 86 -1.66 3.25 -1.34
CA ASN A 86 -1.22 2.81 -0.02
C ASN A 86 -0.90 1.32 0.01
N ALA A 87 -1.67 0.48 -0.69
CA ALA A 87 -1.41 -0.95 -0.76
C ALA A 87 -0.06 -1.24 -1.46
N PHE A 88 0.17 -0.65 -2.64
CA PHE A 88 1.44 -0.84 -3.36
C PHE A 88 2.63 -0.31 -2.56
N ARG A 89 2.47 0.86 -1.91
CA ARG A 89 3.50 1.39 -1.00
C ARG A 89 3.83 0.40 0.11
N GLY A 90 2.82 -0.14 0.79
CA GLY A 90 3.00 -1.11 1.88
C GLY A 90 3.66 -2.40 1.41
N ILE A 91 3.18 -2.99 0.30
CA ILE A 91 3.73 -4.21 -0.30
C ILE A 91 5.20 -4.00 -0.68
N CYS A 92 5.51 -2.95 -1.44
CA CYS A 92 6.88 -2.71 -1.90
C CYS A 92 7.82 -2.39 -0.73
N MET A 93 7.35 -1.64 0.27
CA MET A 93 8.13 -1.37 1.48
C MET A 93 8.47 -2.64 2.23
N ALA A 94 7.46 -3.44 2.58
CA ALA A 94 7.65 -4.67 3.34
C ALA A 94 8.49 -5.70 2.58
N THR A 95 8.32 -5.80 1.26
CA THR A 95 9.14 -6.67 0.39
C THR A 95 10.60 -6.22 0.34
N VAL A 96 10.87 -4.92 0.26
CA VAL A 96 12.26 -4.42 0.25
C VAL A 96 12.93 -4.67 1.59
N GLU A 97 12.23 -4.46 2.70
CA GLU A 97 12.78 -4.75 4.02
C GLU A 97 13.01 -6.25 4.23
N SER A 98 12.10 -7.14 3.81
CA SER A 98 12.32 -8.59 3.91
C SER A 98 13.54 -9.07 3.11
N LEU A 99 13.77 -8.50 1.92
CA LEU A 99 14.92 -8.82 1.04
C LEU A 99 16.25 -8.19 1.50
N ARG A 100 16.25 -7.33 2.52
CA ARG A 100 17.49 -6.77 3.10
C ARG A 100 18.13 -7.71 4.11
N PHE A 101 17.36 -8.60 4.72
CA PHE A 101 17.89 -9.60 5.64
C PHE A 101 18.50 -10.76 4.86
N GLU A 102 19.68 -11.23 5.29
CA GLU A 102 20.17 -12.55 4.86
C GLU A 102 19.24 -13.61 5.45
N SER A 103 18.37 -14.17 4.60
CA SER A 103 17.25 -15.01 5.00
C SER A 103 16.91 -16.06 3.95
N SER A 104 16.20 -17.10 4.37
CA SER A 104 15.66 -18.14 3.46
C SER A 104 14.74 -17.54 2.39
N PHE A 105 13.99 -16.48 2.74
CA PHE A 105 13.14 -15.77 1.78
C PHE A 105 13.97 -15.08 0.69
N LYS A 106 15.05 -14.39 1.07
CA LYS A 106 15.96 -13.78 0.09
C LYS A 106 16.55 -14.83 -0.83
N THR A 107 17.04 -15.95 -0.29
CA THR A 107 17.56 -17.07 -1.10
C THR A 107 16.50 -17.62 -2.05
N PHE A 108 15.28 -17.87 -1.56
CA PHE A 108 14.16 -18.30 -2.40
C PHE A 108 13.89 -17.33 -3.56
N MET A 109 13.91 -16.02 -3.29
CA MET A 109 13.67 -15.00 -4.31
C MET A 109 14.83 -14.93 -5.32
N GLN A 110 16.07 -15.09 -4.88
CA GLN A 110 17.24 -15.18 -5.76
C GLN A 110 17.15 -16.41 -6.67
N ASP A 111 16.74 -17.55 -6.14
CA ASP A 111 16.54 -18.78 -6.93
C ASP A 111 15.38 -18.64 -7.92
N LEU A 112 14.29 -18.00 -7.51
CA LEU A 112 13.10 -17.77 -8.34
C LEU A 112 13.39 -16.85 -9.54
N PHE A 113 14.10 -15.75 -9.32
CA PHE A 113 14.36 -14.74 -10.36
C PHE A 113 15.69 -14.94 -11.08
N GLY A 114 16.63 -15.71 -10.52
CA GLY A 114 17.95 -15.95 -11.09
C GLY A 114 18.66 -14.65 -11.45
N GLU A 115 19.11 -14.53 -12.70
CA GLU A 115 19.79 -13.34 -13.23
C GLU A 115 18.92 -12.06 -13.17
N GLN A 116 17.59 -12.18 -13.07
CA GLN A 116 16.67 -11.05 -12.97
C GLN A 116 16.46 -10.57 -11.53
N TYR A 117 17.05 -11.22 -10.53
CA TYR A 117 16.84 -10.87 -9.13
C TYR A 117 17.21 -9.41 -8.82
N GLU A 118 18.36 -8.94 -9.28
CA GLU A 118 18.79 -7.55 -9.04
C GLU A 118 17.84 -6.55 -9.72
N ASN A 119 17.43 -6.83 -10.96
CA ASN A 119 16.44 -5.99 -11.67
C ASN A 119 15.12 -5.91 -10.88
N PHE A 120 14.63 -7.05 -10.40
CA PHE A 120 13.42 -7.12 -9.58
C PHE A 120 13.59 -6.28 -8.29
N PHE A 121 14.69 -6.49 -7.57
CA PHE A 121 14.96 -5.78 -6.32
C PHE A 121 15.03 -4.25 -6.55
N ASP A 122 15.69 -3.82 -7.62
CA ASP A 122 15.83 -2.40 -7.98
C ASP A 122 14.50 -1.77 -8.35
N ILE A 123 13.67 -2.47 -9.13
CA ILE A 123 12.32 -2.00 -9.49
C ILE A 123 11.47 -1.83 -8.23
N VAL A 124 11.41 -2.84 -7.35
CA VAL A 124 10.61 -2.75 -6.13
C VAL A 124 11.14 -1.65 -5.20
N SER A 125 12.46 -1.51 -5.09
CA SER A 125 13.11 -0.43 -4.31
C SER A 125 12.80 0.95 -4.86
N PHE A 126 12.81 1.11 -6.19
CA PHE A 126 12.45 2.36 -6.85
C PHE A 126 10.98 2.73 -6.60
N VAL A 127 10.06 1.80 -6.82
CA VAL A 127 8.63 2.02 -6.55
C VAL A 127 8.42 2.40 -5.08
N ARG A 128 9.04 1.68 -4.15
CA ARG A 128 9.01 1.98 -2.72
C ARG A 128 9.50 3.40 -2.41
N ASN A 129 10.60 3.84 -3.02
CA ASN A 129 11.15 5.19 -2.80
C ASN A 129 10.22 6.28 -3.34
N VAL A 130 9.76 6.12 -4.59
CA VAL A 130 8.83 7.05 -5.23
C VAL A 130 7.55 7.21 -4.41
N LEU A 131 6.92 6.10 -4.00
CA LEU A 131 5.67 6.13 -3.24
C LEU A 131 5.86 6.60 -1.78
N SER A 132 7.08 6.52 -1.23
CA SER A 132 7.35 6.96 0.14
C SER A 132 7.68 8.45 0.25
N HIS A 133 8.26 9.05 -0.78
CA HIS A 133 8.64 10.46 -0.80
C HIS A 133 7.61 11.36 -1.49
N ASN A 134 6.72 10.80 -2.31
CA ASN A 134 5.63 11.56 -2.90
C ASN A 134 4.49 11.73 -1.90
N ILE A 135 4.39 12.95 -1.36
CA ILE A 135 3.28 13.43 -0.53
C ILE A 135 2.30 14.31 -1.32
N HIS A 136 2.53 14.46 -2.62
CA HIS A 136 1.70 15.28 -3.51
C HIS A 136 0.83 14.39 -4.41
N SER A 137 -0.32 14.90 -4.85
CA SER A 137 -1.24 14.20 -5.76
C SER A 137 -0.63 13.93 -7.15
N GLU A 138 0.44 14.66 -7.50
CA GLU A 138 1.27 14.39 -8.67
C GLU A 138 2.51 13.62 -8.26
N ILE A 139 2.76 12.46 -8.86
CA ILE A 139 4.02 11.74 -8.71
C ILE A 139 5.11 12.58 -9.39
N ARG A 140 5.93 13.24 -8.58
CA ARG A 140 7.09 14.00 -9.05
C ARG A 140 8.33 13.20 -8.74
N LEU A 141 8.98 12.74 -9.80
CA LEU A 141 10.26 12.04 -9.68
C LEU A 141 11.35 13.07 -9.31
N SER A 142 12.00 12.85 -8.18
CA SER A 142 13.20 13.60 -7.82
C SER A 142 14.44 12.78 -8.14
N ALA A 143 15.56 13.44 -8.45
CA ALA A 143 16.85 12.75 -8.64
C ALA A 143 17.23 11.90 -7.41
N LYS A 144 16.79 12.32 -6.22
CA LYS A 144 16.99 11.60 -4.95
C LYS A 144 16.30 10.24 -4.91
N ASP A 145 15.17 10.07 -5.60
CA ASP A 145 14.45 8.78 -5.67
C ASP A 145 15.23 7.75 -6.49
N PHE A 146 15.95 8.22 -7.52
CA PHE A 146 16.84 7.42 -8.35
C PHE A 146 18.19 7.16 -7.65
N ASP A 147 18.81 8.19 -7.09
CA ASP A 147 20.08 8.09 -6.34
C ASP A 147 19.96 7.16 -5.13
N GLY A 148 18.78 7.13 -4.49
CA GLY A 148 18.48 6.23 -3.37
C GLY A 148 18.44 4.75 -3.78
N THR A 149 18.06 4.44 -5.02
CA THR A 149 18.06 3.08 -5.58
C THR A 149 19.48 2.63 -5.92
N LEU A 150 20.34 3.53 -6.43
CA LEU A 150 21.72 3.22 -6.83
C LEU A 150 22.73 3.04 -5.69
N LYS A 151 22.37 3.37 -4.44
CA LYS A 151 23.28 3.27 -3.28
C LYS A 151 23.68 1.84 -2.88
N ARG A 152 23.23 0.81 -3.61
CA ARG A 152 23.71 -0.58 -3.50
C ARG A 152 24.80 -0.96 -4.52
N ILE A 153 25.11 -0.12 -5.52
CA ILE A 153 26.19 -0.40 -6.49
C ILE A 153 27.58 -0.06 -5.92
N ARG A 154 27.74 0.06 -4.60
CA ARG A 154 29.05 0.18 -3.93
C ARG A 154 29.07 -0.57 -2.62
#